data_AF-A0A838RJJ6-F1
#
_entry.id   AF-A0A838RJJ6-F1
#
_cell.length_a   1.000
_cell.length_b   1.000
_cell.length_c   1.000
_cell.angle_alpha   90.00
_cell.angle_beta   90.00
_cell.angle_gamma   90.00
#
_symmetry.space_group_name_H-M   'P 1'
#
loop_
_entity.id
_entity.type
_entity.pdbx_description
1 polymer ?
#
loop_
_entity_poly.entity_id
_entity_poly.type
_entity_poly.pdbx_seq_one_letter_code
_entity_poly.pdbx_strand_id
1 'polypeptide(L)' 'MRARPQRAALHGVDAPALSGYALHGLARGGLLLGYAATNEAEIRAGVQWLAAALRQ' A
#
# COMPACT_ATOMS: atom_id res chain seq x y z
N MET A 1 13.28 8.94 4.58
CA MET A 1 12.02 9.10 3.83
C MET A 1 10.93 8.31 4.53
N ARG A 2 9.89 8.96 5.06
CA ARG A 2 8.76 8.32 5.75
C ARG A 2 7.80 7.79 4.68
N ALA A 3 7.50 6.49 4.69
CA ALA A 3 6.52 5.90 3.76
C ALA A 3 5.13 6.53 3.98
N ARG A 4 4.27 6.52 2.96
CA ARG A 4 3.05 7.34 2.79
C ARG A 4 1.72 6.56 3.04
N PRO A 5 1.54 5.77 4.11
CA PRO A 5 0.31 5.00 4.33
C PRO A 5 -0.91 5.92 4.44
N GLN A 6 -0.73 7.15 4.98
CA GLN A 6 -1.80 8.15 5.04
C GLN A 6 -2.34 8.55 3.67
N ARG A 7 -1.51 8.59 2.61
CA ARG A 7 -1.98 8.97 1.27
C ARG A 7 -2.76 7.85 0.59
N ALA A 8 -2.38 6.58 0.79
CA ALA A 8 -3.16 5.45 0.26
C ALA A 8 -4.55 5.37 0.91
N ALA A 9 -4.62 5.58 2.23
CA ALA A 9 -5.87 5.58 2.98
C ALA A 9 -6.84 6.70 2.52
N LEU A 10 -6.32 7.87 2.15
CA LEU A 10 -7.12 8.99 1.60
C LEU A 10 -7.78 8.67 0.24
N HIS A 11 -7.32 7.64 -0.46
CA HIS A 11 -7.88 7.16 -1.72
C HIS A 11 -8.62 5.82 -1.58
N GLY A 12 -9.00 5.44 -0.36
CA GLY A 12 -9.76 4.22 -0.09
C GLY A 12 -8.95 2.92 -0.24
N VAL A 13 -7.63 3.01 -0.33
CA VAL A 13 -6.75 1.83 -0.38
C VAL A 13 -6.18 1.59 1.01
N ASP A 14 -6.64 0.53 1.68
CA ASP A 14 -6.03 0.06 2.92
C ASP A 14 -4.70 -0.64 2.61
N ALA A 15 -3.61 0.05 2.90
CA ALA A 15 -2.26 -0.42 2.65
C ALA A 15 -1.36 -0.04 3.85
N PRO A 16 -1.34 -0.88 4.90
CA PRO A 16 -0.51 -0.65 6.07
C PRO A 16 0.97 -0.50 5.69
N ALA A 17 1.71 0.30 6.46
CA ALA A 17 3.15 0.39 6.27
C ALA A 17 3.83 -0.93 6.65
N LEU A 18 4.70 -1.44 5.77
CA LEU A 18 5.43 -2.69 5.99
C LEU A 18 6.28 -2.66 7.27
N SER A 19 6.74 -1.47 7.68
CA SER A 19 7.53 -1.28 8.90
C SER A 19 6.78 -1.69 10.17
N GLY A 20 5.44 -1.73 10.17
CA GLY A 20 4.66 -2.23 11.30
C GLY A 20 4.81 -3.73 11.55
N TYR A 21 5.33 -4.46 10.56
CA TYR A 21 5.53 -5.92 10.60
C TYR A 21 7.00 -6.33 10.56
N ALA A 22 7.93 -5.37 10.45
CA ALA A 22 9.34 -5.65 10.32
C ALA A 22 10.00 -5.83 11.70
N LEU A 23 10.77 -6.91 11.87
CA LEU A 23 11.55 -7.17 13.09
C LEU A 23 12.83 -6.31 13.18
N HIS A 24 13.35 -5.86 12.04
CA HIS A 24 14.55 -5.03 11.94
C HIS A 24 14.27 -3.80 11.08
N GLY A 25 15.17 -2.81 11.14
CA GLY A 25 15.09 -1.62 10.30
C GLY A 25 15.08 -1.95 8.81
N LEU A 26 14.10 -1.44 8.07
CA LEU A 26 14.01 -1.61 6.63
C LEU A 26 14.90 -0.59 5.91
N ALA A 27 15.71 -1.06 4.94
CA ALA A 27 16.52 -0.19 4.10
C ALA A 27 15.67 0.72 3.18
N ARG A 28 14.43 0.32 2.89
CA ARG A 28 13.46 1.09 2.09
C ARG A 28 12.06 0.95 2.69
N GLY A 29 11.24 1.98 2.52
CA GLY A 29 9.82 1.92 2.87
C GLY A 29 9.06 0.94 1.96
N GLY A 30 7.98 0.37 2.48
CA GLY A 30 7.10 -0.53 1.74
C GLY A 30 5.67 -0.47 2.28
N LEU A 31 4.73 -0.98 1.49
CA LEU A 31 3.33 -1.14 1.86
C LEU A 31 2.97 -2.63 1.80
N LEU A 32 2.11 -3.08 2.71
CA LEU A 32 1.58 -4.43 2.71
C LEU A 32 0.30 -4.47 1.86
N LEU A 33 0.21 -5.43 0.94
CA LEU A 33 -0.94 -5.64 0.06
C LEU A 33 -1.46 -7.06 0.25
N GLY A 34 -2.69 -7.20 0.76
CA GLY A 34 -3.39 -8.48 0.84
C GLY A 34 -4.14 -8.77 -0.47
N TYR A 35 -4.15 -10.04 -0.90
CA TYR A 35 -4.85 -10.47 -2.13
C TYR A 35 -5.79 -11.66 -1.92
N ALA A 36 -5.73 -12.34 -0.77
CA ALA A 36 -6.43 -13.60 -0.56
C ALA A 36 -7.96 -13.52 -0.64
N ALA A 37 -8.54 -12.34 -0.37
CA ALA A 37 -9.98 -12.09 -0.40
C ALA A 37 -10.41 -11.25 -1.62
N THR A 38 -9.56 -11.11 -2.63
CA THR A 38 -9.73 -10.13 -3.72
C THR A 38 -9.58 -10.83 -5.07
N ASN A 39 -10.49 -10.54 -6.01
CA ASN A 39 -10.41 -11.09 -7.36
C ASN A 39 -9.47 -10.26 -8.27
N GLU A 40 -9.17 -10.76 -9.47
CA GLU A 40 -8.22 -10.10 -10.38
C GLU A 40 -8.66 -8.69 -10.80
N ALA A 41 -9.95 -8.49 -11.06
CA ALA A 41 -10.47 -7.19 -11.49
C ALA A 41 -10.32 -6.14 -10.39
N GLU A 42 -10.59 -6.53 -9.14
CA GLU A 42 -10.42 -5.70 -7.95
C GLU A 42 -8.94 -5.40 -7.67
N ILE A 43 -8.04 -6.38 -7.82
CA ILE A 43 -6.59 -6.16 -7.72
C ILE A 43 -6.15 -5.11 -8.75
N ARG A 44 -6.57 -5.26 -10.00
CA ARG A 44 -6.21 -4.34 -11.08
C ARG A 44 -6.70 -2.92 -10.80
N ALA A 45 -7.96 -2.77 -10.37
CA ALA A 45 -8.51 -1.47 -10.01
C ALA A 45 -7.77 -0.83 -8.82
N GLY A 46 -7.53 -1.61 -7.76
CA GLY A 46 -6.82 -1.16 -6.56
C GLY A 46 -5.39 -0.71 -6.85
N VAL A 47 -4.66 -1.43 -7.72
CA VAL A 47 -3.31 -1.02 -8.17
C VAL A 47 -3.34 0.30 -8.94
N GLN A 48 -4.34 0.52 -9.79
CA GLN A 48 -4.48 1.80 -10.51
C GLN A 48 -4.74 2.97 -9.56
N TRP A 49 -5.63 2.79 -8.57
CA TRP A 49 -5.89 3.79 -7.54
C TRP A 49 -4.65 4.08 -6.69
N LEU A 50 -3.93 3.04 -6.27
CA LEU A 50 -2.69 3.18 -5.52
C LEU A 50 -1.62 3.94 -6.34
N ALA A 51 -1.47 3.61 -7.62
CA ALA A 51 -0.51 4.28 -8.49
C ALA A 51 -0.86 5.76 -8.73
N ALA A 52 -2.15 6.13 -8.75
CA ALA A 52 -2.59 7.51 -8.80
C ALA A 52 -2.27 8.25 -7.49
N ALA A 53 -2.56 7.64 -6.34
CA ALA A 53 -2.28 8.20 -5.01
C ALA A 53 -0.79 8.45 -4.76
N LEU A 54 0.09 7.60 -5.30
CA LEU A 54 1.54 7.71 -5.12
C LEU A 54 2.22 8.74 -6.05
N ARG A 55 1.57 9.12 -7.16
CA ARG A 55 2.12 10.11 -8.11
C ARG A 55 1.92 11.57 -7.69
N GLN A 56 1.04 11.83 -6.73
CA GLN A 56 0.89 13.13 -6.06
C GLN A 56 1.94 13.30 -4.94
#